data_AF-A0A4Y2F534-F1
#
_entry.id   AF-A0A4Y2F534-F1
#
_cell.length_a   1.000
_cell.length_b   1.000
_cell.length_c   1.000
_cell.angle_alpha   90.00
_cell.angle_beta   90.00
_cell.angle_gamma   90.00
#
_symmetry.space_group_name_H-M   'P 1'
#
loop_
_entity.id
_entity.type
_entity.pdbx_description
1 polymer ?
#
loop_
_entity_poly.entity_id
_entity_poly.type
_entity_poly.pdbx_seq_one_letter_code
_entity_poly.pdbx_strand_id
1 'polypeptide(L)'
;MRLGLLSTAVVCDRFGVSDQAVAAIASSVRHDVGLITSNNSDLVVDENKLLRGKAKVRKDLKFQALSEAHALPLKGHFDGRKDSTLIEERVDTKR
;
A
#
# COMPACT_ATOMS: atom_id res chain seq x y z
N MET A 1 -6.94 21.51 -3.55
CA MET A 1 -7.44 20.16 -3.16
C MET A 1 -6.58 19.10 -3.85
N ARG A 2 -5.91 18.20 -3.11
CA ARG A 2 -5.12 17.11 -3.73
C ARG A 2 -6.06 15.94 -4.01
N LEU A 3 -6.42 15.68 -5.27
CA LEU A 3 -7.17 14.46 -5.61
C LEU A 3 -6.36 13.23 -5.21
N GLY A 4 -6.96 12.35 -4.40
CA GLY A 4 -6.32 11.19 -3.81
C GLY A 4 -5.98 10.11 -4.84
N LEU A 5 -4.86 10.28 -5.55
CA LEU A 5 -4.26 9.28 -6.45
C LEU A 5 -3.95 7.94 -5.74
N LEU A 6 -3.90 7.97 -4.41
CA LEU A 6 -3.67 6.81 -3.55
C LEU A 6 -4.74 5.73 -3.72
N SER A 7 -6.01 6.10 -3.86
CA SER A 7 -7.10 5.11 -3.99
C SER A 7 -7.04 4.37 -5.33
N THR A 8 -6.78 5.12 -6.42
CA THR A 8 -6.59 4.55 -7.76
C THR A 8 -5.36 3.65 -7.78
N ALA A 9 -4.24 4.06 -7.17
CA ALA A 9 -3.03 3.26 -7.10
C ALA A 9 -3.25 1.88 -6.42
N VAL A 10 -4.01 1.85 -5.32
CA VAL A 10 -4.37 0.61 -4.60
C VAL A 10 -5.25 -0.30 -5.45
N VAL A 11 -6.26 0.26 -6.13
CA VAL A 11 -7.14 -0.49 -7.03
C VAL A 11 -6.32 -1.10 -8.17
N CYS A 12 -5.46 -0.31 -8.81
CA CYS A 12 -4.67 -0.77 -9.95
C CYS A 12 -3.61 -1.82 -9.58
N ASP A 13 -3.05 -1.77 -8.37
CA ASP A 13 -2.13 -2.79 -7.86
C ASP A 13 -2.85 -4.14 -7.64
N ARG A 14 -4.11 -4.12 -7.20
CA ARG A 14 -4.93 -5.34 -7.02
C ARG A 14 -5.29 -6.02 -8.33
N PHE A 15 -5.58 -5.24 -9.37
CA PHE A 15 -6.03 -5.76 -10.68
C PHE A 15 -4.88 -5.95 -11.69
N GLY A 16 -3.63 -5.68 -11.31
CA GLY A 16 -2.47 -5.86 -12.20
C GLY A 16 -2.50 -4.95 -13.44
N VAL A 17 -3.14 -3.79 -13.36
CA VAL A 17 -3.32 -2.88 -14.51
C VAL A 17 -2.01 -2.15 -14.82
N SER A 18 -1.69 -2.03 -16.12
CA SER A 18 -0.54 -1.25 -16.61
C SER A 18 -0.63 0.21 -16.17
N ASP A 19 0.48 0.75 -15.66
CA ASP A 19 0.55 2.12 -15.15
C ASP A 19 0.22 3.17 -16.23
N GLN A 20 0.59 2.90 -17.48
CA GLN A 20 0.25 3.73 -18.63
C GLN A 20 -1.27 3.80 -18.87
N ALA A 21 -1.97 2.65 -18.77
CA ALA A 21 -3.42 2.61 -18.93
C ALA A 21 -4.12 3.38 -17.79
N VAL A 22 -3.61 3.27 -16.57
CA VAL A 22 -4.14 4.01 -15.42
C VAL A 22 -3.92 5.52 -15.57
N ALA A 23 -2.75 5.94 -16.03
CA ALA A 23 -2.45 7.34 -16.28
C ALA A 23 -3.36 7.94 -17.36
N ALA A 24 -3.62 7.21 -18.44
CA ALA A 24 -4.55 7.61 -19.50
C ALA A 24 -5.99 7.74 -18.98
N ILE A 25 -6.50 6.75 -18.25
CA ILE A 25 -7.85 6.78 -17.67
C ILE A 25 -7.99 7.92 -16.66
N ALA A 26 -7.02 8.06 -15.74
CA ALA A 26 -7.06 9.11 -14.72
C ALA A 26 -6.95 10.52 -15.32
N SER A 27 -6.20 10.68 -16.41
CA SER A 27 -6.11 11.94 -17.14
C SER A 27 -7.41 12.26 -17.90
N SER A 28 -8.02 11.26 -18.55
CA SER A 28 -9.34 11.42 -19.21
C SER A 28 -10.41 11.83 -18.21
N VAL A 29 -10.54 11.12 -17.10
CA VAL A 29 -11.55 11.43 -16.07
C VAL A 29 -11.34 12.82 -15.47
N ARG A 30 -10.09 13.27 -15.29
CA ARG A 30 -9.81 14.64 -14.84
C ARG A 30 -10.14 15.69 -15.89
N HIS A 31 -9.96 15.37 -17.17
CA HIS A 31 -10.35 16.24 -18.27
C HIS A 31 -11.89 16.37 -18.34
N ASP A 32 -12.61 15.26 -18.23
CA ASP A 32 -14.09 15.23 -18.27
C ASP A 32 -14.73 15.96 -17.08
N VAL A 33 -14.11 15.87 -15.90
CA VAL A 33 -14.56 16.59 -14.68
C VAL A 33 -14.20 18.08 -14.74
N GLY A 34 -13.53 18.56 -15.80
CA GLY A 34 -13.14 19.97 -15.96
C GLY A 34 -12.04 20.42 -14.99
N LEU A 35 -11.38 19.48 -14.31
CA LEU A 35 -10.23 19.75 -13.42
C LEU A 35 -9.00 20.19 -14.21
N ILE A 36 -8.89 19.78 -15.46
CA ILE A 36 -7.81 20.18 -16.37
C ILE A 36 -8.46 21.05 -17.44
N THR A 37 -8.37 22.37 -17.27
CA THR A 37 -8.69 23.33 -18.34
C THR A 37 -7.47 23.39 -19.26
N SER A 38 -7.66 23.64 -20.57
CA SER A 38 -6.58 23.65 -21.59
C SER A 38 -5.35 24.48 -21.23
N ASN A 39 -5.49 25.47 -20.34
CA ASN A 39 -4.42 26.37 -19.91
C ASN A 39 -3.67 25.93 -18.64
N ASN A 40 -4.17 24.94 -17.90
CA ASN A 40 -3.65 24.54 -16.58
C ASN A 40 -3.35 23.03 -16.54
N SER A 41 -2.13 22.64 -16.94
CA SER A 41 -1.68 21.23 -17.01
C SER A 41 -1.14 20.67 -15.69
N ASP A 42 -1.12 21.46 -14.61
CA ASP A 42 -0.55 21.06 -13.31
C ASP A 42 -1.23 19.82 -12.70
N LEU A 43 -2.51 19.64 -13.04
CA LEU A 43 -3.34 18.53 -12.59
C LEU A 43 -3.29 17.31 -13.52
N VAL A 44 -2.45 17.30 -14.56
CA VAL A 44 -2.20 16.11 -15.37
C VAL A 44 -1.52 15.03 -14.51
N VAL A 45 -2.06 13.81 -14.60
CA VAL A 45 -1.50 12.62 -13.95
C VAL A 45 -0.36 12.11 -14.81
N ASP A 46 0.85 12.56 -14.51
CA ASP A 46 2.06 12.00 -15.09
C ASP A 46 2.31 10.58 -14.54
N GLU A 47 2.89 9.74 -15.37
CA GLU A 47 3.22 8.35 -15.03
C GLU A 47 4.14 8.29 -13.80
N ASN A 48 5.11 9.19 -13.68
CA ASN A 48 6.01 9.23 -12.51
C ASN A 48 5.28 9.65 -11.24
N LYS A 49 4.26 10.52 -11.33
CA LYS A 49 3.41 10.89 -10.17
C LYS A 49 2.64 9.67 -9.65
N LEU A 50 2.21 8.80 -10.56
CA LEU A 50 1.49 7.56 -10.24
C LEU A 50 2.41 6.51 -9.63
N LEU A 51 3.57 6.28 -10.24
CA LEU A 51 4.60 5.36 -9.74
C LEU A 51 5.05 5.74 -8.32
N ARG A 52 5.24 7.04 -8.06
CA ARG A 52 5.57 7.54 -6.73
C ARG A 52 4.45 7.27 -5.71
N GLY A 53 3.19 7.43 -6.13
CA GLY A 53 2.02 7.09 -5.32
C GLY A 53 1.98 5.60 -4.97
N LYS A 54 2.12 4.73 -5.97
CA LYS A 54 2.19 3.27 -5.80
C LYS A 54 3.33 2.83 -4.89
N ALA A 55 4.53 3.38 -5.07
CA ALA A 55 5.68 3.05 -4.24
C ALA A 55 5.44 3.39 -2.76
N LYS A 56 4.72 4.49 -2.48
CA LYS A 56 4.33 4.86 -1.12
C LYS A 56 3.32 3.87 -0.53
N VAL A 57 2.27 3.55 -1.28
CA VAL A 57 1.27 2.54 -0.90
C VAL A 57 1.91 1.19 -0.59
N ARG A 58 2.81 0.72 -1.45
CA ARG A 58 3.50 -0.57 -1.25
C ARG A 58 4.36 -0.58 0.01
N LYS A 59 5.02 0.55 0.34
CA LYS A 59 5.77 0.67 1.59
C LYS A 59 4.83 0.61 2.78
N ASP A 60 3.77 1.42 2.77
CA ASP A 60 2.79 1.50 3.86
C ASP A 60 2.12 0.13 4.10
N LEU A 61 1.74 -0.57 3.03
CA LEU A 61 1.17 -1.92 3.10
C LEU A 61 2.15 -2.95 3.67
N LYS A 62 3.43 -2.89 3.28
CA LYS A 62 4.48 -3.76 3.86
C LYS A 62 4.70 -3.49 5.34
N PHE A 63 4.69 -2.23 5.76
CA PHE A 63 4.77 -1.87 7.19
C PHE A 63 3.56 -2.40 7.97
N GLN A 64 2.36 -2.34 7.37
CA GLN A 64 1.14 -2.88 7.97
C GLN A 64 1.20 -4.41 8.09
N ALA A 65 1.63 -5.11 7.03
CA ALA A 65 1.80 -6.55 7.03
C ALA A 65 2.87 -7.03 8.02
N LEU A 66 4.00 -6.31 8.14
CA LEU A 66 5.03 -6.61 9.14
C LEU A 66 4.51 -6.35 10.56
N SER A 67 3.79 -5.25 10.77
CA SER A 67 3.15 -4.96 12.06
C SER A 67 2.15 -6.05 12.45
N GLU A 68 1.32 -6.53 11.52
CA GLU A 68 0.39 -7.64 11.76
C GLU A 68 1.12 -8.97 12.01
N ALA A 69 2.19 -9.26 11.27
CA ALA A 69 2.99 -10.46 11.46
C ALA A 69 3.71 -10.48 12.81
N HIS A 70 4.14 -9.32 13.33
CA HIS A 70 4.71 -9.18 14.67
C HIS A 70 3.64 -9.13 15.78
N ALA A 71 2.40 -8.77 15.46
CA ALA A 71 1.28 -8.77 16.39
C ALA A 71 0.69 -10.18 16.61
N LEU A 72 0.84 -11.08 15.64
CA LEU A 72 0.57 -12.49 15.82
C LEU A 72 1.77 -13.14 16.53
N PRO A 73 1.61 -13.69 17.75
CA PRO A 73 2.65 -14.54 18.29
C PRO A 73 2.73 -15.77 17.39
N LEU A 74 3.77 -15.83 16.54
CA LEU A 74 4.16 -17.01 15.77
C LEU A 74 4.64 -18.10 16.74
N LYS A 75 3.71 -18.65 17.53
CA LYS A 75 3.93 -19.80 18.40
C LYS A 75 3.31 -21.01 17.72
N GLY A 76 3.91 -21.41 16.61
CA GLY A 76 3.52 -22.60 15.85
C GLY A 76 4.75 -23.28 15.27
N HIS A 77 5.16 -24.39 15.89
CA HIS A 77 6.18 -25.27 15.32
C HIS A 77 5.51 -26.03 14.15
N PHE A 78 5.98 -25.80 12.92
CA PHE A 78 5.48 -26.46 11.70
C PHE A 78 6.13 -27.83 11.44
N ASP A 79 6.88 -28.36 12.40
CA ASP A 79 7.33 -29.73 12.42
C ASP A 79 6.68 -30.38 13.62
N GLY A 80 6.02 -31.53 13.45
CA GLY A 80 5.10 -32.16 14.40
C GLY A 80 5.73 -32.67 15.70
N ARG A 81 6.89 -32.11 16.10
CA ARG A 81 7.63 -32.46 17.30
C ARG A 81 7.28 -31.51 18.43
N LYS A 82 6.37 -31.99 19.27
CA LYS A 82 5.68 -31.28 20.35
C LYS A 82 6.55 -30.96 21.58
N ASP A 83 7.79 -31.44 21.62
CA ASP A 83 8.50 -31.64 22.88
C ASP A 83 9.55 -30.55 23.21
N SER A 84 9.79 -29.59 22.32
CA SER A 84 10.73 -28.48 22.56
C SER A 84 10.02 -27.14 22.66
N THR A 85 9.13 -27.01 23.65
CA THR A 85 8.52 -25.71 23.97
C THR A 85 9.43 -24.95 24.94
N LEU A 86 10.28 -24.05 24.43
CA LEU A 86 10.86 -22.98 25.25
C LEU A 86 9.78 -21.90 25.39
N ILE A 87 9.16 -21.85 26.57
CA ILE A 87 8.27 -20.76 26.96
C ILE A 87 9.19 -19.65 27.49
N GLU A 88 9.30 -18.53 26.77
CA GLU A 88 9.80 -17.32 27.40
C GLU A 88 8.75 -16.85 28.43
N GLU A 89 9.01 -17.17 29.69
CA GLU A 89 8.34 -16.57 30.84
C GLU A 89 8.72 -15.09 30.88
N ARG A 90 7.76 -14.22 30.59
CA ARG A 90 7.92 -12.78 30.85
C ARG A 90 7.84 -12.57 32.36
N VAL A 91 9.01 -12.53 32.99
CA VAL A 91 9.12 -12.02 34.37
C VAL A 91 8.99 -10.50 34.31
N ASP A 92 7.78 -10.01 34.57
CA ASP A 92 7.52 -8.60 34.85
C ASP A 92 8.08 -8.25 36.24
N THR A 93 9.37 -7.93 36.34
CA THR A 93 9.88 -7.22 37.53
C THR A 93 9.42 -5.77 37.47
N LYS A 94 8.29 -5.48 38.11
CA LYS A 94 8.00 -4.14 38.63
C LYS A 94 8.76 -3.95 39.93
N ARG A 95 9.67 -2.97 39.95
CA ARG A 95 10.09 -2.29 41.19
C ARG A 95 10.17 -0.80 40.90
#